data_AF-R7N1J4-F1
#
_entry.id   AF-R7N1J4-F1
#
_cell.length_a   1.000
_cell.length_b   1.000
_cell.length_c   1.000
_cell.angle_alpha   90.00
_cell.angle_beta   90.00
_cell.angle_gamma   90.00
#
_symmetry.space_group_name_H-M   'P 1'
#
loop_
_entity.id
_entity.type
_entity.pdbx_description
1 polymer ?
#
loop_
_entity_poly.entity_id
_entity_poly.type
_entity_poly.pdbx_seq_one_letter_code
_entity_poly.pdbx_strand_id
1 'polypeptide(L)'
;MAMENERKVICPNCGGEFKEQSAKCPYCGTMYYPGAEEEYLKKLEHVRTDLEDLGAVPEQETVKAIKKRAGWVIKLAVAAIIVIVLGAGFLAWKNREEPYDAKTQYLWRQENYPKMEEMFANEQYAELYAFIEQETANGIYLSDWEHWSFMMVWGICDTAEECLEREANGEILKEYQETLLLNDYWILKGISYSVLLSKEDREQLEPFREQVLADLEGRWDFSQEDLKKFEEEVKSNYGYPKYETCEAYIKKWMKGK
;
A
#
# COMPACT_ATOMS: atom_id res chain seq x y z
N MET A 1 84.06 -2.58 6.12
CA MET A 1 85.35 -3.30 6.05
C MET A 1 85.92 -3.42 7.45
N ALA A 2 85.66 -4.55 8.09
CA ALA A 2 86.54 -5.19 9.06
C ALA A 2 86.22 -6.66 8.92
N MET A 3 87.13 -7.45 8.35
CA MET A 3 86.97 -8.90 8.29
C MET A 3 87.06 -9.40 9.72
N GLU A 4 85.92 -9.65 10.38
CA GLU A 4 85.90 -10.47 11.57
C GLU A 4 86.41 -11.84 11.15
N ASN A 5 87.68 -12.08 11.46
CA ASN A 5 88.28 -13.40 11.40
C ASN A 5 87.43 -14.27 12.33
N GLU A 6 86.47 -15.02 11.77
CA GLU A 6 85.51 -15.83 12.52
C GLU A 6 86.31 -16.79 13.40
N ARG A 7 86.42 -16.46 14.69
CA ARG A 7 87.19 -17.25 15.65
C ARG A 7 86.53 -18.62 15.74
N LYS A 8 87.33 -19.65 15.48
CA LYS A 8 86.92 -21.04 15.57
C LYS A 8 87.39 -21.61 16.90
N VAL A 9 86.51 -22.38 17.51
CA VAL A 9 86.77 -23.10 18.76
C VAL A 9 86.60 -24.59 18.51
N ILE A 10 87.42 -25.40 19.17
CA ILE A 10 87.33 -26.85 19.09
C ILE A 10 86.36 -27.34 20.16
N CYS A 11 85.39 -28.17 19.77
CA CYS A 11 84.47 -28.77 20.71
C CYS A 11 85.21 -29.70 21.66
N PRO A 12 85.17 -29.49 22.99
CA PRO A 12 85.86 -30.35 23.94
C PRO A 12 85.28 -31.78 23.98
N ASN A 13 84.04 -31.98 23.50
CA ASN A 13 83.38 -33.28 23.55
C ASN A 13 83.65 -34.14 22.31
N CYS A 14 83.65 -33.57 21.10
CA CYS A 14 83.82 -34.33 19.85
C CYS A 14 85.04 -33.93 19.01
N GLY A 15 85.81 -32.92 19.44
CA GLY A 15 86.99 -32.44 18.73
C GLY A 15 86.72 -31.65 17.44
N GLY A 16 85.45 -31.44 17.06
CA GLY A 16 85.11 -30.68 15.85
C GLY A 16 85.28 -29.17 16.02
N GLU A 17 85.86 -28.49 15.02
CA GLU A 17 85.99 -27.03 14.98
C GLU A 17 84.69 -26.35 14.51
N PHE A 18 84.22 -25.37 15.27
CA PHE A 18 83.01 -24.60 14.95
C PHE A 18 83.15 -23.13 15.38
N LYS A 19 82.21 -22.29 14.92
CA LYS A 19 82.26 -20.83 15.16
C LYS A 19 81.99 -20.51 16.63
N GLU A 20 82.77 -19.61 17.22
CA GLU A 20 82.66 -19.20 18.63
C GLU A 20 81.28 -18.63 18.98
N GLN A 21 80.63 -17.91 18.07
CA GLN A 21 79.29 -17.33 18.27
C GLN A 21 78.16 -18.38 18.26
N SER A 22 78.48 -19.66 18.04
CA SER A 22 77.47 -20.72 18.03
C SER A 22 77.17 -21.16 19.47
N ALA A 23 75.90 -21.12 19.88
CA ALA A 23 75.47 -21.59 21.20
C ALA A 23 75.69 -23.09 21.44
N LYS A 24 75.84 -23.89 20.37
CA LYS A 24 76.06 -25.33 20.44
C LYS A 24 77.01 -25.77 19.34
N CYS A 25 77.79 -26.80 19.61
CA CYS A 25 78.57 -27.50 18.59
C CYS A 25 77.61 -28.12 17.57
N PRO A 26 77.75 -27.83 16.26
CA PRO A 26 76.83 -28.32 15.24
C PRO A 26 76.97 -29.83 15.00
N TYR A 27 78.10 -30.44 15.39
CA TYR A 27 78.36 -31.85 15.12
C TYR A 27 77.78 -32.78 16.19
N CYS A 28 77.89 -32.41 17.47
CA CYS A 28 77.44 -33.27 18.58
C CYS A 28 76.37 -32.62 19.47
N GLY A 29 76.05 -31.35 19.25
CA GLY A 29 75.02 -30.63 20.00
C GLY A 29 75.44 -30.15 21.39
N THR A 30 76.69 -30.42 21.83
CA THR A 30 77.19 -29.93 23.12
C THR A 30 77.13 -28.41 23.17
N MET A 31 76.54 -27.88 24.24
CA MET A 31 76.38 -26.44 24.43
C MET A 31 77.74 -25.77 24.63
N TYR A 32 77.92 -24.63 23.97
CA TYR A 32 79.05 -23.73 24.16
C TYR A 32 78.54 -22.47 24.82
N TYR A 33 78.81 -22.36 26.13
CA TYR A 33 78.21 -21.34 26.98
C TYR A 33 78.47 -19.89 26.50
N PRO A 34 79.67 -19.49 26.04
CA PRO A 34 79.91 -18.12 25.61
C PRO A 34 79.06 -17.71 24.40
N GLY A 35 78.96 -18.56 23.37
CA GLY A 35 78.10 -18.29 22.22
C GLY A 35 76.60 -18.29 22.59
N ALA A 36 76.21 -19.12 23.56
CA ALA A 36 74.84 -19.17 24.05
C ALA A 36 74.45 -17.93 24.87
N GLU A 37 75.39 -17.37 25.64
CA GLU A 37 75.20 -16.15 26.42
C GLU A 37 75.04 -14.93 25.51
N GLU A 38 75.86 -14.79 24.46
CA GLU A 38 75.72 -13.69 23.49
C GLU A 38 74.37 -13.73 22.76
N GLU A 39 73.94 -14.93 22.33
CA GLU A 39 72.63 -15.12 21.72
C GLU A 39 71.48 -14.78 22.69
N TYR A 40 71.62 -15.16 23.97
CA TYR A 40 70.64 -14.86 25.00
C TYR A 40 70.54 -13.34 25.27
N LEU A 41 71.67 -12.65 25.37
CA LEU A 41 71.71 -11.20 25.59
C LEU A 41 71.08 -10.42 24.42
N LYS A 42 71.34 -10.82 23.18
CA LYS A 42 70.68 -10.22 21.99
C LYS A 42 69.16 -10.42 22.04
N LYS A 43 68.68 -11.59 22.46
CA LYS A 43 67.24 -11.84 22.62
C LYS A 43 66.61 -10.97 23.71
N LEU A 44 67.32 -10.71 24.80
CA LEU A 44 66.85 -9.80 25.85
C LEU A 44 66.74 -8.34 25.38
N GLU A 45 67.65 -7.90 24.50
CA GLU A 45 67.57 -6.56 23.89
C GLU A 45 66.33 -6.41 23.02
N HIS A 46 66.03 -7.41 22.18
CA HIS A 46 64.81 -7.43 21.37
C HIS A 46 63.54 -7.38 22.22
N VAL A 47 63.49 -8.15 23.32
CA VAL A 47 62.33 -8.13 24.23
C VAL A 47 62.16 -6.76 24.89
N ARG A 48 63.25 -6.07 25.23
CA ARG A 48 63.18 -4.70 25.76
C ARG A 48 62.63 -3.72 24.72
N THR A 49 63.09 -3.79 23.47
CA THR A 49 62.60 -2.93 22.38
C THR A 49 61.11 -3.17 22.11
N ASP A 50 60.66 -4.42 22.08
CA ASP A 50 59.26 -4.76 21.86
C ASP A 50 58.36 -4.24 23.01
N LEU A 51 58.85 -4.24 24.25
CA LEU A 51 58.15 -3.67 25.40
C LEU A 51 58.06 -2.13 25.36
N GLU A 52 59.10 -1.44 24.86
CA GLU A 52 59.09 0.00 24.66
C GLU A 52 58.07 0.41 23.56
N ASP A 53 57.93 -0.39 22.50
CA ASP A 53 56.96 -0.15 21.41
C ASP A 53 55.49 -0.42 21.83
N LEU A 54 55.24 -1.43 22.67
CA LEU A 54 53.89 -1.75 23.15
C LEU A 54 53.31 -0.68 24.09
N GLY A 55 54.17 0.08 24.78
CA GLY A 55 53.76 1.22 25.62
C GLY A 55 53.28 2.45 24.83
N ALA A 56 53.47 2.47 23.50
CA ALA A 56 53.26 3.63 22.65
C ALA A 56 52.05 3.52 21.70
N VAL A 57 51.00 2.75 22.04
CA VAL A 57 49.75 2.75 21.26
C VAL A 57 48.77 3.81 21.81
N PRO A 58 48.49 4.91 21.09
CA PRO A 58 47.56 5.94 21.56
C PRO A 58 46.10 5.46 21.46
N GLU A 59 45.39 5.37 22.60
CA GLU A 59 43.96 4.99 22.71
C GLU A 59 43.01 5.78 21.78
N GLN A 60 43.40 6.98 21.34
CA GLN A 60 42.52 7.86 20.58
C GLN A 60 42.30 7.44 19.11
N GLU A 61 43.23 6.71 18.49
CA GLU A 61 43.09 6.30 17.08
C GLU A 61 42.18 5.07 16.91
N THR A 62 42.22 4.14 17.87
CA THR A 62 41.42 2.91 17.84
C THR A 62 39.93 3.21 18.04
N VAL A 63 39.56 4.11 18.96
CA VAL A 63 38.17 4.48 19.24
C VAL A 63 37.52 5.23 18.06
N LYS A 64 38.28 6.09 17.36
CA LYS A 64 37.78 6.83 16.18
C LYS A 64 37.51 5.89 14.99
N ALA A 65 38.38 4.90 14.77
CA ALA A 65 38.20 3.90 13.73
C ALA A 65 36.99 2.98 14.01
N ILE A 66 36.77 2.59 15.27
CA ILE A 66 35.62 1.79 15.70
C ILE A 66 34.31 2.57 15.53
N LYS A 67 34.24 3.83 15.96
CA LYS A 67 33.04 4.68 15.78
C LYS A 67 32.66 4.87 14.30
N LYS A 68 33.66 5.04 13.41
CA LYS A 68 33.42 5.23 11.96
C LYS A 68 32.88 3.96 11.30
N ARG A 69 33.38 2.78 11.68
CA ARG A 69 32.88 1.47 11.20
C ARG A 69 31.51 1.13 11.79
N ALA A 70 31.29 1.37 13.08
CA ALA A 70 30.00 1.14 13.73
C ALA A 70 28.87 2.01 13.13
N GLY A 71 29.16 3.29 12.84
CA GLY A 71 28.17 4.18 12.21
C GLY A 71 27.76 3.75 10.80
N TRP A 72 28.67 3.15 10.03
CA TRP A 72 28.35 2.61 8.69
C TRP A 72 27.49 1.34 8.78
N VAL A 73 27.80 0.44 9.71
CA VAL A 73 27.03 -0.79 9.95
C VAL A 73 25.61 -0.46 10.43
N ILE A 74 25.45 0.51 11.34
CA ILE A 74 24.13 0.95 11.80
C ILE A 74 23.31 1.55 10.65
N LYS A 75 23.92 2.38 9.78
CA LYS A 75 23.23 2.94 8.61
C LYS A 75 22.76 1.86 7.63
N LEU A 76 23.58 0.84 7.38
CA LEU A 76 23.21 -0.29 6.52
C LEU A 76 22.09 -1.14 7.14
N ALA A 77 22.13 -1.38 8.46
CA ALA A 77 21.08 -2.10 9.17
C ALA A 77 19.75 -1.34 9.13
N VAL A 78 19.76 -0.02 9.35
CA VAL A 78 18.55 0.82 9.25
C VAL A 78 18.01 0.84 7.83
N ALA A 79 18.88 0.96 6.81
CA ALA A 79 18.46 0.91 5.42
C ALA A 79 17.82 -0.45 5.06
N ALA A 80 18.38 -1.56 5.52
CA ALA A 80 17.82 -2.89 5.31
C ALA A 80 16.44 -3.06 5.96
N ILE A 81 16.26 -2.55 7.19
CA ILE A 81 14.95 -2.56 7.87
C ILE A 81 13.92 -1.74 7.11
N ILE A 82 14.28 -0.55 6.61
CA ILE A 82 13.38 0.28 5.80
C ILE A 82 12.93 -0.47 4.54
N VAL A 83 13.85 -1.17 3.85
CA VAL A 83 13.52 -1.99 2.68
C VAL A 83 12.57 -3.13 3.02
N ILE A 84 12.77 -3.80 4.16
CA ILE A 84 11.88 -4.88 4.62
C ILE A 84 10.49 -4.33 4.94
N VAL A 85 10.39 -3.20 5.64
CA VAL A 85 9.10 -2.57 5.98
C VAL A 85 8.37 -2.08 4.73
N LEU A 86 9.08 -1.46 3.78
CA LEU A 86 8.50 -1.05 2.51
C LEU A 86 8.06 -2.25 1.66
N GLY A 87 8.86 -3.31 1.62
CA GLY A 87 8.52 -4.55 0.91
C GLY A 87 7.32 -5.27 1.51
N ALA A 88 7.28 -5.39 2.85
CA ALA A 88 6.13 -5.95 3.56
C ALA A 88 4.88 -5.08 3.40
N GLY A 89 5.02 -3.75 3.42
CA GLY A 89 3.94 -2.80 3.14
C GLY A 89 3.41 -2.93 1.72
N PHE A 90 4.29 -3.07 0.72
CA PHE A 90 3.92 -3.27 -0.67
C PHE A 90 3.22 -4.63 -0.90
N LEU A 91 3.71 -5.70 -0.29
CA LEU A 91 3.08 -7.02 -0.36
C LEU A 91 1.72 -7.03 0.35
N ALA A 92 1.62 -6.40 1.52
CA ALA A 92 0.35 -6.24 2.22
C ALA A 92 -0.63 -5.36 1.43
N TRP A 93 -0.17 -4.32 0.75
CA TRP A 93 -0.99 -3.49 -0.14
C TRP A 93 -1.49 -4.28 -1.36
N LYS A 94 -0.61 -5.02 -2.04
CA LYS A 94 -0.98 -5.91 -3.16
C LYS A 94 -1.94 -7.03 -2.73
N ASN A 95 -1.83 -7.53 -1.50
CA ASN A 95 -2.74 -8.54 -0.95
C ASN A 95 -4.04 -7.94 -0.38
N ARG A 96 -4.16 -6.61 -0.26
CA ARG A 96 -5.36 -5.92 0.23
C ARG A 96 -6.33 -5.56 -0.89
N GLU A 97 -5.86 -5.37 -2.11
CA GLU A 97 -6.74 -5.36 -3.26
C GLU A 97 -7.22 -6.79 -3.45
N GLU A 98 -8.47 -7.10 -3.08
CA GLU A 98 -9.10 -8.33 -3.53
C GLU A 98 -8.94 -8.37 -5.05
N PRO A 99 -8.14 -9.31 -5.60
CA PRO A 99 -7.92 -9.32 -7.03
C PRO A 99 -9.27 -9.63 -7.66
N TYR A 100 -9.71 -8.77 -8.58
CA TYR A 100 -10.86 -9.03 -9.45
C TYR A 100 -10.78 -10.46 -10.00
N ASP A 101 -11.56 -11.38 -9.42
CA ASP A 101 -11.52 -12.79 -9.78
C ASP A 101 -12.39 -13.00 -11.01
N ALA A 102 -11.79 -12.70 -12.17
CA ALA A 102 -12.46 -12.78 -13.47
C ALA A 102 -13.11 -14.15 -13.72
N LYS A 103 -12.56 -15.24 -13.16
CA LYS A 103 -13.13 -16.59 -13.33
C LYS A 103 -14.38 -16.75 -12.48
N THR A 104 -14.33 -16.35 -11.21
CA THR A 104 -15.50 -16.39 -10.32
C THR A 104 -16.62 -15.50 -10.85
N GLN A 105 -16.30 -14.26 -11.25
CA GLN A 105 -17.27 -13.36 -11.89
C GLN A 105 -17.89 -13.99 -13.15
N TYR A 106 -17.06 -14.57 -14.03
CA TYR A 106 -17.55 -15.22 -15.25
C TYR A 106 -18.48 -16.41 -14.95
N LEU A 107 -18.10 -17.31 -14.05
CA LEU A 107 -18.91 -18.48 -13.71
C LEU A 107 -20.23 -18.07 -13.04
N TRP A 108 -20.19 -17.08 -12.15
CA TRP A 108 -21.39 -16.53 -11.52
C TRP A 108 -22.34 -15.96 -12.58
N ARG A 109 -21.84 -15.22 -13.57
CA ARG A 109 -22.67 -14.67 -14.65
C ARG A 109 -23.35 -15.75 -15.48
N GLN A 110 -22.63 -16.82 -15.82
CA GLN A 110 -23.19 -17.95 -16.58
C GLN A 110 -24.37 -18.60 -15.85
N GLU A 111 -24.34 -18.64 -14.52
CA GLU A 111 -25.41 -19.23 -13.71
C GLU A 111 -26.58 -18.27 -13.46
N ASN A 112 -26.29 -16.98 -13.24
CA ASN A 112 -27.28 -16.04 -12.70
C ASN A 112 -27.87 -15.08 -13.73
N TYR A 113 -27.16 -14.72 -14.81
CA TYR A 113 -27.74 -13.84 -15.84
C TYR A 113 -29.05 -14.41 -16.40
N PRO A 114 -29.17 -15.71 -16.76
CA PRO A 114 -30.45 -16.24 -17.23
C PRO A 114 -31.61 -16.09 -16.24
N LYS A 115 -31.33 -16.18 -14.93
CA LYS A 115 -32.34 -15.97 -13.87
C LYS A 115 -32.74 -14.50 -13.78
N MET A 116 -31.76 -13.60 -13.91
CA MET A 116 -31.99 -12.15 -13.92
C MET A 116 -32.79 -11.73 -15.16
N GLU A 117 -32.49 -12.28 -16.32
CA GLU A 117 -33.27 -12.08 -17.55
C GLU A 117 -34.72 -12.52 -17.39
N GLU A 118 -34.96 -13.67 -16.75
CA GLU A 118 -36.31 -14.16 -16.48
C GLU A 118 -37.07 -13.21 -15.53
N MET A 119 -36.45 -12.78 -14.44
CA MET A 119 -37.05 -11.80 -13.53
C MET A 119 -37.35 -10.48 -14.23
N PHE A 120 -36.42 -9.98 -15.05
CA PHE A 120 -36.60 -8.75 -15.81
C PHE A 120 -37.76 -8.86 -16.81
N ALA A 121 -37.83 -9.95 -17.57
CA ALA A 121 -38.87 -10.21 -18.56
C ALA A 121 -40.27 -10.38 -17.92
N ASN A 122 -40.32 -10.86 -16.68
CA ASN A 122 -41.55 -10.99 -15.89
C ASN A 122 -41.88 -9.72 -15.07
N GLU A 123 -41.14 -8.62 -15.27
CA GLU A 123 -41.31 -7.35 -14.54
C GLU A 123 -41.18 -7.48 -13.01
N GLN A 124 -40.41 -8.48 -12.54
CA GLN A 124 -40.14 -8.73 -11.12
C GLN A 124 -39.02 -7.80 -10.62
N TYR A 125 -39.15 -6.50 -10.84
CA TYR A 125 -38.06 -5.54 -10.64
C TYR A 125 -37.61 -5.41 -9.18
N ALA A 126 -38.51 -5.41 -8.21
CA ALA A 126 -38.15 -5.32 -6.79
C ALA A 126 -37.32 -6.53 -6.33
N GLU A 127 -37.72 -7.74 -6.72
CA GLU A 127 -37.01 -8.97 -6.40
C GLU A 127 -35.63 -9.00 -7.08
N LEU A 128 -35.58 -8.58 -8.35
CA LEU A 128 -34.36 -8.46 -9.13
C LEU A 128 -33.40 -7.41 -8.56
N TYR A 129 -33.91 -6.25 -8.15
CA TYR A 129 -33.12 -5.16 -7.58
C TYR A 129 -32.51 -5.57 -6.24
N ALA A 130 -33.30 -6.19 -5.36
CA ALA A 130 -32.81 -6.74 -4.10
C ALA A 130 -31.73 -7.81 -4.31
N PHE A 131 -31.90 -8.68 -5.32
CA PHE A 131 -30.88 -9.66 -5.70
C PHE A 131 -29.58 -8.96 -6.18
N ILE A 132 -29.69 -7.95 -7.03
CA ILE A 132 -28.56 -7.17 -7.53
C ILE A 132 -27.80 -6.48 -6.38
N GLU A 133 -28.51 -5.83 -5.45
CA GLU A 133 -27.89 -5.17 -4.30
C GLU A 133 -27.15 -6.16 -3.39
N GLN A 134 -27.75 -7.32 -3.14
CA GLN A 134 -27.11 -8.37 -2.34
C GLN A 134 -25.81 -8.86 -2.99
N GLU A 135 -25.83 -9.11 -4.29
CA GLU A 135 -24.71 -9.71 -5.01
C GLU A 135 -23.58 -8.69 -5.25
N THR A 136 -23.93 -7.42 -5.50
CA THR A 136 -22.95 -6.33 -5.55
C THR A 136 -22.30 -6.09 -4.19
N ALA A 137 -23.05 -6.20 -3.09
CA ALA A 137 -22.50 -6.17 -1.73
C ALA A 137 -21.55 -7.35 -1.45
N ASN A 138 -21.75 -8.49 -2.12
CA ASN A 138 -20.86 -9.65 -2.09
C ASN A 138 -19.67 -9.55 -3.06
N GLY A 139 -19.49 -8.40 -3.72
CA GLY A 139 -18.36 -8.14 -4.61
C GLY A 139 -18.56 -8.62 -6.06
N ILE A 140 -19.79 -8.93 -6.48
CA ILE A 140 -20.11 -9.24 -7.87
C ILE A 140 -20.21 -7.94 -8.68
N TYR A 141 -19.55 -7.90 -9.85
CA TYR A 141 -19.59 -6.75 -10.76
C TYR A 141 -20.60 -7.01 -11.88
N LEU A 142 -21.66 -6.21 -11.91
CA LEU A 142 -22.80 -6.39 -12.82
C LEU A 142 -22.95 -5.26 -13.87
N SER A 143 -21.99 -4.35 -13.94
CA SER A 143 -22.04 -3.21 -14.86
C SER A 143 -22.02 -3.59 -16.35
N ASP A 144 -21.68 -4.85 -16.67
CA ASP A 144 -21.70 -5.40 -18.03
C ASP A 144 -23.00 -6.13 -18.36
N TRP A 145 -23.95 -6.21 -17.42
CA TRP A 145 -25.27 -6.76 -17.68
C TRP A 145 -26.13 -5.79 -18.48
N GLU A 146 -26.91 -6.29 -19.46
CA GLU A 146 -27.64 -5.48 -20.44
C GLU A 146 -28.61 -4.50 -19.78
N HIS A 147 -29.35 -4.97 -18.77
CA HIS A 147 -30.36 -4.18 -18.07
C HIS A 147 -29.82 -3.45 -16.83
N TRP A 148 -28.50 -3.38 -16.63
CA TRP A 148 -27.89 -2.73 -15.47
C TRP A 148 -28.34 -1.27 -15.33
N SER A 149 -28.23 -0.49 -16.42
CA SER A 149 -28.62 0.92 -16.42
C SER A 149 -30.11 1.11 -16.12
N PHE A 150 -30.97 0.23 -16.65
CA PHE A 150 -32.40 0.24 -16.34
C PHE A 150 -32.60 0.04 -14.83
N MET A 151 -31.99 -1.01 -14.26
CA MET A 151 -32.18 -1.33 -12.84
C MET A 151 -31.68 -0.23 -11.92
N MET A 152 -30.59 0.46 -12.27
CA MET A 152 -30.11 1.61 -11.48
C MET A 152 -31.11 2.75 -11.45
N VAL A 153 -31.82 3.01 -12.55
CA VAL A 153 -32.83 4.09 -12.61
C VAL A 153 -34.16 3.64 -12.02
N TRP A 154 -34.55 2.38 -12.21
CA TRP A 154 -35.71 1.82 -11.53
C TRP A 154 -35.53 1.85 -10.00
N GLY A 155 -34.36 1.48 -9.49
CA GLY A 155 -34.04 1.54 -8.07
C GLY A 155 -34.06 2.95 -7.48
N ILE A 156 -33.76 3.98 -8.29
CA ILE A 156 -33.94 5.38 -7.91
C ILE A 156 -35.44 5.69 -7.71
N CYS A 157 -36.31 5.22 -8.61
CA CYS A 157 -37.74 5.40 -8.45
C CYS A 157 -38.26 4.70 -7.18
N ASP A 158 -37.90 3.43 -7.00
CA ASP A 158 -38.29 2.60 -5.86
C ASP A 158 -37.83 3.22 -4.51
N THR A 159 -36.57 3.63 -4.43
CA THR A 159 -36.02 4.30 -3.23
C THR A 159 -36.73 5.62 -2.92
N ALA A 160 -37.09 6.39 -3.95
CA ALA A 160 -37.82 7.65 -3.77
C ALA A 160 -39.25 7.39 -3.25
N GLU A 161 -39.95 6.39 -3.79
CA GLU A 161 -41.27 5.96 -3.31
C GLU A 161 -41.20 5.50 -1.85
N GLU A 162 -40.26 4.62 -1.50
CA GLU A 162 -40.05 4.17 -0.12
C GLU A 162 -39.78 5.35 0.85
N CYS A 163 -38.97 6.33 0.43
CA CYS A 163 -38.70 7.51 1.23
C CYS A 163 -39.96 8.35 1.48
N LEU A 164 -40.79 8.54 0.45
CA LEU A 164 -42.05 9.27 0.55
C LEU A 164 -43.09 8.53 1.39
N GLU A 165 -43.18 7.20 1.29
CA GLU A 165 -44.04 6.39 2.14
C GLU A 165 -43.67 6.50 3.62
N ARG A 166 -42.36 6.46 3.93
CA ARG A 166 -41.87 6.65 5.31
C ARG A 166 -42.23 8.02 5.85
N GLU A 167 -42.08 9.07 5.04
CA GLU A 167 -42.51 10.43 5.40
C GLU A 167 -44.02 10.50 5.65
N ALA A 168 -44.84 9.91 4.77
CA ALA A 168 -46.29 9.84 4.92
C ALA A 168 -46.72 9.09 6.20
N ASN A 169 -45.92 8.11 6.63
CA ASN A 169 -46.08 7.38 7.88
C ASN A 169 -45.55 8.15 9.12
N GLY A 170 -45.15 9.41 8.96
CA GLY A 170 -44.76 10.32 10.04
C GLY A 170 -43.27 10.35 10.35
N GLU A 171 -42.42 9.71 9.53
CA GLU A 171 -40.97 9.87 9.67
C GLU A 171 -40.54 11.26 9.21
N ILE A 172 -39.67 11.92 9.98
CA ILE A 172 -39.06 13.18 9.57
C ILE A 172 -37.82 12.88 8.75
N LEU A 173 -37.82 13.23 7.47
CA LEU A 173 -36.68 13.06 6.59
C LEU A 173 -35.48 13.90 7.05
N LYS A 174 -34.31 13.27 7.10
CA LYS A 174 -33.04 13.93 7.40
C LYS A 174 -32.51 14.66 6.17
N GLU A 175 -31.59 15.60 6.39
CA GLU A 175 -30.96 16.39 5.32
C GLU A 175 -30.40 15.54 4.17
N TYR A 176 -29.75 14.42 4.47
CA TYR A 176 -29.22 13.54 3.42
C TYR A 176 -30.33 12.86 2.62
N GLN A 177 -31.48 12.52 3.22
CA GLN A 177 -32.62 11.90 2.53
C GLN A 177 -33.28 12.92 1.59
N GLU A 178 -33.45 14.16 2.05
CA GLU A 178 -33.93 15.27 1.20
C GLU A 178 -32.95 15.58 0.06
N THR A 179 -31.65 15.45 0.32
CA THR A 179 -30.61 15.61 -0.71
C THR A 179 -30.67 14.51 -1.76
N LEU A 180 -30.89 13.26 -1.34
CA LEU A 180 -31.09 12.13 -2.24
C LEU A 180 -32.35 12.31 -3.09
N LEU A 181 -33.51 12.63 -2.48
CA LEU A 181 -34.74 12.90 -3.24
C LEU A 181 -34.56 14.01 -4.28
N LEU A 182 -33.84 15.08 -3.95
CA LEU A 182 -33.53 16.14 -4.91
C LEU A 182 -32.61 15.67 -6.04
N ASN A 183 -31.60 14.86 -5.70
CA ASN A 183 -30.69 14.26 -6.67
C ASN A 183 -31.48 13.38 -7.64
N ASP A 184 -32.30 12.48 -7.11
CA ASP A 184 -33.15 11.54 -7.83
C ASP A 184 -34.11 12.27 -8.76
N TYR A 185 -34.82 13.29 -8.26
CA TYR A 185 -35.71 14.14 -9.06
C TYR A 185 -35.02 14.69 -10.33
N TRP A 186 -33.80 15.18 -10.19
CA TRP A 186 -33.06 15.75 -11.31
C TRP A 186 -32.42 14.69 -12.21
N ILE A 187 -32.03 13.52 -11.66
CA ILE A 187 -31.65 12.36 -12.49
C ILE A 187 -32.84 11.96 -13.37
N LEU A 188 -34.03 11.81 -12.79
CA LEU A 188 -35.25 11.42 -13.52
C LEU A 188 -35.65 12.44 -14.59
N LYS A 189 -35.48 13.74 -14.33
CA LYS A 189 -35.63 14.79 -15.36
C LYS A 189 -34.54 14.72 -16.44
N GLY A 190 -33.34 14.31 -16.05
CA GLY A 190 -32.15 14.22 -16.91
C GLY A 190 -32.04 12.94 -17.74
N ILE A 191 -32.90 11.93 -17.54
CA ILE A 191 -32.84 10.62 -18.21
C ILE A 191 -32.70 10.72 -19.75
N SER A 192 -33.33 11.73 -20.37
CA SER A 192 -33.22 11.96 -21.82
C SER A 192 -31.80 12.30 -22.30
N TYR A 193 -30.94 12.80 -21.41
CA TYR A 193 -29.53 13.11 -21.66
C TYR A 193 -28.58 11.95 -21.28
N SER A 194 -29.10 10.90 -20.63
CA SER A 194 -28.29 9.74 -20.26
C SER A 194 -27.84 9.00 -21.52
N VAL A 195 -26.54 8.70 -21.61
CA VAL A 195 -25.95 7.91 -22.71
C VAL A 195 -26.00 6.41 -22.44
N LEU A 196 -26.41 5.99 -21.24
CA LEU A 196 -26.37 4.61 -20.78
C LEU A 196 -27.70 3.86 -20.93
N LEU A 197 -28.78 4.57 -21.22
CA LEU A 197 -30.12 3.99 -21.42
C LEU A 197 -30.46 3.91 -22.90
N SER A 198 -31.00 2.76 -23.31
CA SER A 198 -31.58 2.59 -24.65
C SER A 198 -32.88 3.38 -24.79
N LYS A 199 -33.44 3.44 -26.01
CA LYS A 199 -34.73 4.10 -26.22
C LYS A 199 -35.85 3.31 -25.55
N GLU A 200 -35.76 2.00 -25.66
CA GLU A 200 -36.68 1.00 -25.12
C GLU A 200 -36.68 1.04 -23.59
N ASP A 201 -35.51 1.09 -22.94
CA ASP A 201 -35.42 1.20 -21.48
C ASP A 201 -36.08 2.49 -20.98
N ARG A 202 -35.87 3.62 -21.66
CA ARG A 202 -36.51 4.88 -21.28
C ARG A 202 -38.03 4.77 -21.36
N GLU A 203 -38.57 4.20 -22.44
CA GLU A 203 -40.01 4.00 -22.63
C GLU A 203 -40.61 3.09 -21.56
N GLN A 204 -39.90 2.02 -21.18
CA GLN A 204 -40.34 1.09 -20.14
C GLN A 204 -40.25 1.70 -18.73
N LEU A 205 -39.31 2.63 -18.48
CA LEU A 205 -39.18 3.36 -17.22
C LEU A 205 -40.21 4.50 -17.07
N GLU A 206 -40.83 4.99 -18.16
CA GLU A 206 -41.68 6.19 -18.11
C GLU A 206 -42.80 6.13 -17.06
N PRO A 207 -43.56 5.03 -16.87
CA PRO A 207 -44.62 5.01 -15.86
C PRO A 207 -44.11 5.25 -14.43
N PHE A 208 -42.98 4.65 -14.07
CA PHE A 208 -42.35 4.82 -12.75
C PHE A 208 -41.78 6.24 -12.61
N ARG A 209 -41.11 6.71 -13.67
CA ARG A 209 -40.53 8.05 -13.74
C ARG A 209 -41.59 9.13 -13.58
N GLU A 210 -42.71 9.03 -14.29
CA GLU A 210 -43.80 10.01 -14.25
C GLU A 210 -44.44 10.08 -12.86
N GLN A 211 -44.64 8.92 -12.22
CA GLN A 211 -45.19 8.84 -10.87
C GLN A 211 -44.30 9.58 -9.86
N VAL A 212 -43.01 9.24 -9.80
CA VAL A 212 -42.07 9.87 -8.85
C VAL A 212 -41.90 11.37 -9.12
N LEU A 213 -41.85 11.78 -10.38
CA LEU A 213 -41.75 13.20 -10.72
C LEU A 213 -43.00 13.99 -10.30
N ALA A 214 -44.18 13.39 -10.39
CA ALA A 214 -45.43 13.99 -9.93
C ALA A 214 -45.46 14.09 -8.41
N ASP A 215 -45.04 13.05 -7.68
CA ASP A 215 -45.03 13.04 -6.22
C ASP A 215 -44.02 14.02 -5.62
N LEU A 216 -42.93 14.30 -6.33
CA LEU A 216 -41.91 15.29 -5.94
C LEU A 216 -42.18 16.70 -6.51
N GLU A 217 -43.20 16.88 -7.35
CA GLU A 217 -43.47 18.16 -7.98
C GLU A 217 -43.84 19.22 -6.93
N GLY A 218 -43.17 20.38 -7.01
CA GLY A 218 -43.42 21.49 -6.08
C GLY A 218 -42.90 21.27 -4.66
N ARG A 219 -42.18 20.16 -4.39
CA ARG A 219 -41.59 19.88 -3.06
C ARG A 219 -40.63 20.98 -2.61
N TRP A 220 -39.86 21.56 -3.55
CA TRP A 220 -38.85 22.57 -3.27
C TRP A 220 -39.17 23.93 -3.91
N ASP A 221 -38.83 25.01 -3.20
CA ASP A 221 -39.05 26.40 -3.62
C ASP A 221 -37.95 26.88 -4.58
N PHE A 222 -37.85 26.28 -5.77
CA PHE A 222 -36.83 26.67 -6.74
C PHE A 222 -37.06 28.09 -7.25
N SER A 223 -36.00 28.91 -7.24
CA SER A 223 -35.97 30.12 -8.07
C SER A 223 -35.73 29.76 -9.54
N GLN A 224 -35.99 30.72 -10.43
CA GLN A 224 -35.65 30.56 -11.86
C GLN A 224 -34.14 30.34 -12.09
N GLU A 225 -33.30 30.90 -11.23
CA GLU A 225 -31.85 30.68 -11.28
C GLU A 225 -31.48 29.26 -10.87
N ASP A 226 -32.14 28.72 -9.83
CA ASP A 226 -31.92 27.34 -9.38
C ASP A 226 -32.32 26.35 -10.49
N LEU A 227 -33.51 26.52 -11.08
CA LEU A 227 -34.00 25.66 -12.17
C LEU A 227 -33.02 25.66 -13.34
N LYS A 228 -32.60 26.85 -13.79
CA LYS A 228 -31.65 26.98 -14.90
C LYS A 228 -30.32 26.30 -14.57
N LYS A 229 -29.81 26.45 -13.35
CA LYS A 229 -28.57 25.82 -12.91
C LYS A 229 -28.67 24.29 -12.98
N PHE A 230 -29.72 23.71 -12.41
CA PHE A 230 -29.89 22.26 -12.43
C PHE A 230 -30.10 21.72 -13.86
N GLU A 231 -30.89 22.42 -14.69
CA GLU A 231 -31.06 22.06 -16.09
C GLU A 231 -29.75 22.06 -16.87
N GLU A 232 -28.89 23.07 -16.67
CA GLU A 232 -27.57 23.15 -17.30
C GLU A 232 -26.66 22.03 -16.81
N GLU A 233 -26.69 21.68 -15.51
CA GLU A 233 -25.93 20.57 -14.95
C GLU A 233 -26.35 19.23 -15.58
N VAL A 234 -27.63 18.87 -15.57
CA VAL A 234 -28.08 17.58 -16.14
C VAL A 234 -27.80 17.50 -17.64
N LYS A 235 -27.95 18.61 -18.38
CA LYS A 235 -27.62 18.66 -19.82
C LYS A 235 -26.13 18.46 -20.10
N SER A 236 -25.26 19.04 -19.26
CA SER A 236 -23.80 18.99 -19.47
C SER A 236 -23.13 17.76 -18.84
N ASN A 237 -23.83 17.07 -17.95
CA ASN A 237 -23.31 15.93 -17.18
C ASN A 237 -24.14 14.65 -17.38
N TYR A 238 -24.49 14.35 -18.65
CA TYR A 238 -25.11 13.08 -19.05
C TYR A 238 -26.37 12.70 -18.27
N GLY A 239 -27.19 13.68 -17.90
CA GLY A 239 -28.43 13.47 -17.16
C GLY A 239 -28.28 13.51 -15.64
N TYR A 240 -27.07 13.71 -15.10
CA TYR A 240 -26.83 13.69 -13.65
C TYR A 240 -26.58 15.10 -13.09
N PRO A 241 -27.30 15.53 -12.04
CA PRO A 241 -26.91 16.73 -11.30
C PRO A 241 -25.65 16.44 -10.47
N LYS A 242 -24.96 17.49 -10.02
CA LYS A 242 -23.89 17.31 -9.02
C LYS A 242 -24.50 17.11 -7.63
N TYR A 243 -24.02 16.11 -6.91
CA TYR A 243 -24.50 15.83 -5.56
C TYR A 243 -24.26 17.03 -4.63
N GLU A 244 -23.11 17.69 -4.75
CA GLU A 244 -22.77 18.87 -3.94
C GLU A 244 -23.69 20.06 -4.24
N THR A 245 -24.18 20.19 -5.48
CA THR A 245 -25.17 21.19 -5.84
C THR A 245 -26.51 20.90 -5.14
N CYS A 246 -26.93 19.64 -5.12
CA CYS A 246 -28.15 19.21 -4.41
C CYS A 246 -28.02 19.46 -2.90
N GLU A 247 -26.91 19.01 -2.30
CA GLU A 247 -26.64 19.13 -0.87
C GLU A 247 -26.62 20.59 -0.41
N ALA A 248 -25.93 21.46 -1.16
CA ALA A 248 -25.86 22.89 -0.85
C ALA A 248 -27.25 23.57 -0.94
N TYR A 249 -28.07 23.16 -1.91
CA TYR A 249 -29.43 23.68 -2.04
C TYR A 249 -30.31 23.23 -0.87
N ILE A 250 -30.33 21.93 -0.54
CA ILE A 250 -31.12 21.40 0.57
C ILE A 250 -30.72 22.01 1.91
N LYS A 251 -29.42 22.14 2.19
CA LYS A 251 -28.92 22.82 3.40
C LYS A 251 -29.45 24.25 3.54
N LYS A 252 -29.66 24.97 2.44
CA LYS A 252 -30.22 26.32 2.44
C LYS A 252 -31.74 26.28 2.60
N TRP A 253 -32.41 25.41 1.87
CA TRP A 253 -33.86 25.26 1.88
C TRP A 253 -34.39 24.82 3.26
N MET A 254 -33.77 23.81 3.89
CA MET A 254 -34.16 23.34 5.21
C MET A 254 -33.95 24.37 6.33
N LYS A 255 -33.03 25.34 6.16
CA LYS A 255 -32.88 26.46 7.11
C LYS A 255 -33.99 27.49 7.01
N GLY A 256 -34.73 27.50 5.89
CA GLY A 256 -35.86 28.39 5.65
C GLY A 256 -37.23 27.79 6.01
N LYS A 257 -37.28 26.47 6.27
CA LYS A 257 -38.45 25.77 6.84
C LYS A 257 -38.54 26.00 8.35
#